data_AF-A0A7S2HW65-F1
#
_entry.id   AF-A0A7S2HW65-F1
#
_cell.length_a   1.000
_cell.length_b   1.000
_cell.length_c   1.000
_cell.angle_alpha   90.00
_cell.angle_beta   90.00
_cell.angle_gamma   90.00
#
_symmetry.space_group_name_H-M   'P 1'
#
loop_
_entity.id
_entity.type
_entity.pdbx_description
1 polymer ?
#
loop_
_entity_poly.entity_id
_entity_poly.type
_entity_poly.pdbx_seq_one_letter_code
_entity_poly.pdbx_strand_id
1 'polypeptide(L)'
;GSRSHYPRALYLHLDRIQRSASGIRLPLPPRDTMASWLRAAAAAGGEGYLRVMVTRGTGPGYGDHLGLPAHELAPPKVFVVWQPMPAPVESLRLYPMVAPWHPAGYSKEDWATVK
;
A
#
# COMPACT_ATOMS: atom_id res chain seq x y z
N GLY A 1 8.73 26.65 11.61
CA GLY A 1 7.51 25.98 12.11
C GLY A 1 7.47 24.58 11.55
N SER A 2 7.53 23.55 12.41
CA SER A 2 7.51 22.15 11.98
C SER A 2 6.14 21.82 11.38
N ARG A 3 6.09 21.51 10.08
CA ARG A 3 4.88 20.93 9.46
C ARG A 3 4.73 19.54 10.05
N SER A 4 3.58 19.26 10.66
CA SER A 4 3.30 17.92 11.18
C SER A 4 3.23 16.92 10.03
N HIS A 5 4.14 15.93 10.03
CA HIS A 5 4.23 14.92 8.98
C HIS A 5 3.20 13.81 9.24
N TYR A 6 1.97 14.03 8.77
CA TYR A 6 0.89 13.04 8.81
C TYR A 6 0.77 12.26 7.49
N PRO A 7 0.64 10.92 7.53
CA PRO A 7 0.40 10.14 6.33
C PRO A 7 -0.93 10.53 5.67
N ARG A 8 -0.89 10.95 4.41
CA ARG A 8 -2.08 11.29 3.62
C ARG A 8 -2.96 10.05 3.42
N ALA A 9 -4.27 10.22 3.58
CA ALA A 9 -5.26 9.16 3.33
C ALA A 9 -5.00 7.85 4.11
N LEU A 10 -4.35 7.92 5.28
CA LEU A 10 -3.93 6.79 6.09
C LEU A 10 -5.02 5.72 6.23
N TYR A 11 -6.21 6.14 6.64
CA TYR A 11 -7.31 5.21 6.90
C TYR A 11 -7.83 4.54 5.62
N LEU A 12 -7.85 5.22 4.48
CA LEU A 12 -8.22 4.60 3.20
C LEU A 12 -7.21 3.52 2.77
N HIS A 13 -5.92 3.75 3.01
CA HIS A 13 -4.89 2.73 2.75
C HIS A 13 -5.02 1.54 3.73
N LEU A 14 -5.37 1.79 4.99
CA LEU A 14 -5.65 0.73 5.97
C LEU A 14 -6.93 -0.05 5.63
N ASP A 15 -7.97 0.57 5.08
CA ASP A 15 -9.15 -0.16 4.59
C ASP A 15 -8.79 -1.05 3.39
N ARG A 16 -7.93 -0.56 2.50
CA ARG A 16 -7.42 -1.37 1.38
C ARG A 16 -6.60 -2.55 1.87
N ILE A 17 -5.67 -2.36 2.82
CA ILE A 17 -4.84 -3.47 3.32
C ILE A 17 -5.71 -4.52 4.03
N GLN A 18 -6.71 -4.09 4.79
CA GLN A 18 -7.65 -4.99 5.46
C GLN A 18 -8.40 -5.85 4.43
N ARG A 19 -8.94 -5.24 3.37
CA ARG A 19 -9.61 -5.98 2.28
C ARG A 19 -8.68 -6.98 1.60
N SER A 20 -7.44 -6.56 1.29
CA SER A 20 -6.44 -7.44 0.67
C SER A 20 -6.09 -8.62 1.58
N ALA A 21 -5.86 -8.38 2.87
CA ALA A 21 -5.50 -9.41 3.83
C ALA A 21 -6.66 -10.39 4.08
N SER A 22 -7.90 -9.91 4.17
CA SER A 22 -9.09 -10.75 4.28
C SER A 22 -9.24 -11.70 3.08
N GLY A 23 -8.95 -11.22 1.86
CA GLY A 23 -8.99 -12.04 0.65
C GLY A 23 -8.04 -13.24 0.65
N ILE A 24 -6.96 -13.17 1.42
CA ILE A 24 -5.96 -14.25 1.55
C ILE A 24 -5.91 -14.87 2.94
N ARG A 25 -6.91 -14.58 3.79
CA ARG A 25 -6.99 -15.04 5.19
C ARG A 25 -5.72 -14.74 6.00
N LEU A 26 -5.08 -13.61 5.73
CA LEU A 26 -3.91 -13.14 6.46
C LEU A 26 -4.38 -12.35 7.70
N PRO A 27 -4.11 -12.83 8.93
CA PRO A 27 -4.40 -12.04 10.11
C PRO A 27 -3.56 -10.76 10.12
N LEU A 28 -4.19 -9.65 10.45
CA LEU A 28 -3.55 -8.34 10.63
C LEU A 28 -3.56 -7.93 12.10
N PRO A 29 -2.58 -7.16 12.58
CA PRO A 29 -2.67 -6.48 13.85
C PRO A 29 -3.87 -5.51 13.90
N PRO A 30 -4.28 -5.06 15.09
CA PRO A 30 -5.32 -4.06 15.23
C PRO A 30 -5.04 -2.82 14.39
N ARG A 31 -6.10 -2.26 13.80
CA ARG A 31 -6.01 -1.12 12.88
C ARG A 31 -5.29 0.08 13.49
N ASP A 32 -5.60 0.40 14.75
CA ASP A 32 -5.01 1.53 15.46
C ASP A 32 -3.53 1.32 15.78
N THR A 33 -3.12 0.07 16.02
CA THR A 33 -1.71 -0.30 16.18
C THR A 33 -0.94 -0.07 14.89
N MET A 34 -1.47 -0.50 13.74
CA MET A 34 -0.83 -0.22 12.45
C MET A 34 -0.78 1.28 12.15
N ALA A 35 -1.84 2.01 12.47
CA ALA A 35 -1.89 3.46 12.28
C ALA A 35 -0.84 4.19 13.12
N SER A 36 -0.59 3.75 14.36
CA SER A 36 0.42 4.35 15.22
C SER A 36 1.84 4.13 14.70
N TRP A 37 2.16 2.92 14.21
CA TRP A 37 3.45 2.64 13.57
C TRP A 37 3.69 3.51 12.33
N LEU A 38 2.67 3.68 11.48
CA LEU A 38 2.75 4.52 10.29
C LEU A 38 2.94 6.00 10.62
N ARG A 39 2.23 6.50 11.63
CA ARG A 39 2.41 7.87 12.12
C ARG A 39 3.80 8.08 12.70
N ALA A 40 4.30 7.13 13.49
CA ALA A 40 5.65 7.18 14.06
C ALA A 40 6.72 7.21 12.96
N ALA A 41 6.58 6.36 11.92
CA ALA A 41 7.51 6.34 10.80
C ALA A 41 7.48 7.65 9.98
N ALA A 42 6.31 8.23 9.72
CA ALA A 42 6.20 9.53 9.06
C ALA A 42 6.78 10.68 9.90
N ALA A 43 6.54 10.68 11.21
CA ALA A 43 7.06 11.69 12.11
C ALA A 43 8.60 11.65 12.17
N ALA A 44 9.20 10.45 12.13
CA ALA A 44 10.64 10.27 12.16
C ALA A 44 11.31 10.58 10.80
N GLY A 45 10.67 10.21 9.69
CA GLY A 45 11.26 10.35 8.35
C GLY A 45 10.99 11.69 7.66
N GLY A 46 9.86 12.34 7.94
CA GLY A 46 9.43 13.54 7.23
C GLY A 46 8.71 13.23 5.91
N GLU A 47 8.81 14.15 4.94
CA GLU A 47 8.14 14.01 3.64
C GLU A 47 8.74 12.86 2.82
N GLY A 48 7.90 11.92 2.44
CA GLY A 48 8.34 10.72 1.73
C GLY A 48 7.24 9.70 1.51
N TYR A 49 7.66 8.50 1.14
CA TYR A 49 6.80 7.34 0.97
C TYR A 49 6.83 6.45 2.20
N LEU A 50 5.66 5.94 2.58
CA LEU A 50 5.51 4.85 3.53
C LEU A 50 5.09 3.58 2.81
N ARG A 51 5.78 2.48 3.08
CA ARG A 51 5.45 1.14 2.60
C ARG A 51 5.19 0.24 3.80
N VAL A 52 4.01 -0.36 3.82
CA VAL A 52 3.64 -1.40 4.80
C VAL A 52 3.61 -2.73 4.09
N MET A 53 4.31 -3.70 4.66
CA MET A 53 4.33 -5.09 4.19
C MET A 53 3.95 -5.98 5.36
N VAL A 54 3.03 -6.90 5.12
CA VAL A 54 2.64 -7.92 6.09
C VAL A 54 2.95 -9.28 5.50
N THR A 55 3.70 -10.09 6.24
CA THR A 55 4.01 -11.46 5.86
C THR A 55 3.17 -12.41 6.69
N ARG A 56 2.81 -13.57 6.12
CA ARG A 56 2.07 -14.61 6.82
C ARG A 56 2.88 -15.31 7.93
N GLY A 57 4.20 -15.20 7.86
CA GLY A 57 5.09 -16.07 8.64
C GLY A 57 5.00 -17.52 8.17
N THR A 58 5.53 -18.42 8.99
CA THR A 58 5.52 -19.87 8.80
C THR A 58 4.62 -20.56 9.82
N GLY A 59 3.65 -19.84 10.41
CA GLY A 59 2.76 -20.38 11.45
C GLY A 59 1.96 -21.63 11.05
N PRO A 60 1.24 -22.23 12.02
CA PRO A 60 0.47 -23.47 11.83
C PRO A 60 -0.43 -23.43 10.60
N GLY A 61 -0.55 -24.56 9.90
CA GLY A 61 -1.16 -24.69 8.58
C GLY A 61 -0.14 -24.45 7.46
N TYR A 62 0.45 -23.25 7.36
CA TYR A 62 1.39 -22.99 6.26
C TYR A 62 2.77 -23.62 6.49
N GLY A 63 3.31 -23.52 7.69
CA GLY A 63 4.56 -24.20 8.02
C GLY A 63 4.42 -25.73 7.95
N ASP A 64 3.24 -26.25 8.28
CA ASP A 64 2.93 -27.68 8.16
C ASP A 64 2.97 -28.13 6.69
N HIS A 65 2.42 -27.34 5.76
CA HIS A 65 2.54 -27.60 4.32
C HIS A 65 3.98 -27.55 3.79
N LEU A 66 4.88 -26.86 4.49
CA LEU A 66 6.29 -26.77 4.17
C LEU A 66 7.13 -27.84 4.90
N GLY A 67 6.53 -28.67 5.76
CA GLY A 67 7.24 -29.65 6.57
C GLY A 67 8.16 -29.04 7.62
N LEU A 68 7.92 -27.79 8.01
CA LEU A 68 8.75 -27.10 9.00
C LEU A 68 8.47 -27.64 10.40
N PRO A 69 9.52 -27.92 11.22
CA PRO A 69 9.33 -28.33 12.58
C PRO A 69 8.72 -27.19 13.42
N ALA A 70 8.00 -27.54 14.49
CA ALA A 70 7.21 -26.59 15.28
C ALA A 70 8.00 -25.37 15.80
N HIS A 71 9.29 -25.54 16.08
CA HIS A 71 10.16 -24.47 16.58
C HIS A 71 10.61 -23.47 15.48
N GLU A 72 10.40 -23.79 14.22
CA GLU A 72 10.67 -22.91 13.07
C GLU A 72 9.40 -22.19 12.57
N LEU A 73 8.25 -22.45 13.18
CA LEU A 73 7.01 -21.73 12.89
C LEU A 73 7.09 -20.30 13.45
N ALA A 74 6.99 -19.32 12.57
CA ALA A 74 7.06 -17.91 12.89
C ALA A 74 5.70 -17.24 12.70
N PRO A 75 5.30 -16.33 13.61
CA PRO A 75 4.08 -15.56 13.45
C PRO A 75 4.17 -14.57 12.27
N PRO A 76 3.03 -14.05 11.80
CA PRO A 76 2.99 -12.93 10.86
C PRO A 76 3.87 -11.76 11.31
N LYS A 77 4.56 -11.12 10.37
CA LYS A 77 5.38 -9.93 10.64
C LYS A 77 4.88 -8.74 9.86
N VAL A 78 4.90 -7.56 10.48
CA VAL A 78 4.59 -6.29 9.84
C VAL A 78 5.87 -5.47 9.74
N PHE A 79 6.18 -5.00 8.55
CA PHE A 79 7.29 -4.09 8.28
C PHE A 79 6.71 -2.76 7.83
N VAL A 80 7.14 -1.68 8.48
CA VAL A 80 6.86 -0.31 8.05
C VAL A 80 8.18 0.31 7.60
N VAL A 81 8.24 0.70 6.34
CA VAL A 81 9.43 1.27 5.72
C VAL A 81 9.10 2.69 5.28
N TRP A 82 9.92 3.65 5.70
CA TRP A 82 9.90 5.01 5.17
C TRP A 82 11.03 5.18 4.15
N GLN A 83 10.77 5.94 3.09
CA GLN A 83 11.76 6.32 2.07
C GLN A 83 11.55 7.77 1.68
N PRO A 84 12.62 8.54 1.39
CA PRO A 84 12.47 9.92 0.91
C PRO A 84 11.71 9.96 -0.42
N MET A 85 10.94 11.01 -0.63
CA MET A 85 10.36 11.32 -1.94
C MET A 85 11.50 11.65 -2.91
N PRO A 86 11.67 10.92 -4.04
CA PRO A 86 12.64 11.29 -5.06
C PRO A 86 12.35 12.71 -5.53
N ALA A 87 13.40 13.51 -5.72
CA ALA A 87 13.25 14.81 -6.34
C ALA A 87 12.56 14.65 -7.71
N PRO A 88 11.60 15.51 -8.06
CA PRO A 88 11.05 15.52 -9.41
C PRO A 88 12.20 15.70 -10.40
N VAL A 89 12.33 14.78 -11.36
CA VAL A 89 13.27 14.96 -12.47
C VAL A 89 12.67 15.97 -13.45
N GLU A 90 13.33 17.11 -13.63
CA GLU A 90 12.80 18.24 -14.43
C GLU A 90 12.50 17.86 -15.89
N SER A 91 13.17 16.84 -16.42
CA SER A 91 13.11 16.42 -17.82
C SER A 91 11.93 15.51 -18.18
N LEU A 92 11.19 14.97 -17.21
CA LEU A 92 9.99 14.16 -17.48
C LEU A 92 8.74 14.96 -17.13
N ARG A 93 8.24 15.70 -18.12
CA ARG A 93 6.87 16.23 -18.08
C ARG A 93 5.95 15.23 -18.74
N LEU A 94 5.05 14.64 -17.97
CA LEU A 94 3.87 13.98 -18.52
C LEU A 94 2.97 15.08 -19.05
N TYR A 95 2.93 15.26 -20.38
CA TYR A 95 1.86 16.04 -20.97
C TYR A 95 0.56 15.25 -20.78
N PRO A 96 -0.45 15.80 -20.09
CA PRO A 96 -1.75 15.16 -20.05
C PRO A 96 -2.26 15.04 -21.48
N MET A 97 -2.32 13.80 -21.97
CA MET A 97 -2.97 13.47 -23.24
C MET A 97 -4.30 12.80 -22.93
N VAL A 98 -5.33 13.18 -23.69
CA VAL A 98 -6.58 12.41 -23.69
C VAL A 98 -6.22 11.03 -24.22
N ALA A 99 -6.36 9.98 -23.41
CA ALA A 99 -6.06 8.63 -23.82
C ALA A 99 -7.05 8.21 -24.93
N PRO A 100 -6.61 8.06 -26.19
CA PRO A 100 -7.51 7.83 -27.33
C PRO A 100 -8.19 6.45 -27.30
N TRP A 101 -7.83 5.59 -26.34
CA TRP A 101 -8.45 4.28 -26.10
C TRP A 101 -9.33 4.25 -24.86
N HIS A 102 -9.38 5.33 -24.07
CA HIS A 102 -10.20 5.39 -22.87
C HIS A 102 -11.41 6.30 -23.14
N PRO A 103 -12.66 5.80 -23.00
CA PRO A 103 -13.84 6.59 -23.30
C PRO A 103 -13.98 7.85 -22.44
N ALA A 104 -13.19 8.06 -21.39
CA ALA A 104 -13.26 9.24 -20.52
C ALA A 104 -14.70 9.58 -20.05
N GLY A 105 -15.57 8.57 -19.95
CA GLY A 105 -16.99 8.73 -19.61
C GLY A 105 -17.98 8.73 -20.79
N TYR A 106 -17.50 8.70 -22.04
CA TYR A 106 -18.32 8.58 -23.25
C TYR A 106 -18.79 7.13 -23.49
N SER A 107 -20.01 6.98 -23.99
CA SER A 107 -20.57 5.70 -24.42
C SER A 107 -19.87 5.21 -25.69
N LYS A 108 -20.02 3.93 -26.02
CA LYS A 108 -19.49 3.37 -27.28
C LYS A 108 -20.14 4.02 -28.51
N GLU A 109 -21.37 4.52 -28.38
CA GLU A 109 -22.07 5.24 -29.45
C GLU A 109 -21.41 6.58 -29.79
N ASP A 110 -20.85 7.28 -28.81
CA ASP A 110 -20.20 8.60 -28.99
C ASP A 110 -18.91 8.52 -29.82
N TRP A 111 -18.31 7.33 -29.95
CA TRP A 111 -17.11 7.11 -30.77
C TRP A 111 -17.40 7.03 -32.27
N ALA A 112 -18.64 6.77 -32.69
CA ALA A 112 -18.98 6.57 -34.09
C ALA A 112 -19.08 7.87 -34.90
N THR A 113 -19.10 9.03 -34.23
CA THR A 113 -19.38 10.35 -34.83
C THR A 113 -18.15 11.25 -34.95
N VAL A 114 -17.01 10.86 -34.39
CA VAL A 114 -15.74 11.61 -34.54
C VAL A 114 -14.95 10.99 -35.70
N LYS A 115 -15.16 11.52 -36.90
CA LYS A 115 -14.27 11.34 -38.07
C LYS A 115 -13.61 12.66 -38.42
#